data_AF-A0A2N2WXE4-F1
#
_entry.id   AF-A0A2N2WXE4-F1
#
_cell.length_a   1.000
_cell.length_b   1.000
_cell.length_c   1.000
_cell.angle_alpha   90.00
_cell.angle_beta   90.00
_cell.angle_gamma   90.00
#
_symmetry.space_group_name_H-M   'P 1'
#
loop_
_entity.id
_entity.type
_entity.pdbx_description
1 polymer ?
#
loop_
_entity_poly.entity_id
_entity_poly.type
_entity_poly.pdbx_seq_one_letter_code
_entity_poly.pdbx_strand_id
1 'polypeptide(L)'
;LIAIEGDLVAPRQNEYARADKAVAWTILAKIYLNAQVYIGVDKNTECIESCKKIIQSGYSLASDYSLNFLADNDFNEAGMNEIIFATVSDGVVTQNYGATTVIINGEVGSLEKNTIALGAQGWGGALRVRKQFANKFLGGAVPLTDKRNTILTAGRNIDIVDVGDRDSGFIITKYKNVTSTGVAGPDPTFVDTDFPMFRLADVYLMYAEAVVRGGAGGTTGEAVNYVNLLRTRANSTLITSSALTLDFLIDERSRELYFEGHRRQDLIRFGKFTGSSYNWAFKGGSPTGIALPSHFNVYPIPANNMAANPNLTQNPGY
;
A
#
# COMPACT_ATOMS: atom_id res chain seq x y z
N LEU A 1 16.86 8.78 13.40
CA LEU A 1 15.55 8.45 14.02
C LEU A 1 15.71 8.15 15.50
N ILE A 2 16.48 7.12 15.91
CA ILE A 2 16.71 6.83 17.34
C ILE A 2 17.27 8.06 18.10
N ALA A 3 18.25 8.75 17.53
CA ALA A 3 18.88 9.92 18.15
C ALA A 3 17.93 11.11 18.40
N ILE A 4 16.83 11.21 17.64
CA ILE A 4 15.85 12.31 17.74
C ILE A 4 14.53 11.85 18.37
N GLU A 5 14.43 10.59 18.81
CA GLU A 5 13.19 10.04 19.37
C GLU A 5 12.73 10.84 20.61
N GLY A 6 13.68 11.31 21.42
CA GLY A 6 13.42 12.13 22.60
C GLY A 6 12.82 13.50 22.28
N ASP A 7 13.09 14.05 21.09
CA ASP A 7 12.68 15.39 20.67
C ASP A 7 11.29 15.40 20.01
N LEU A 8 10.78 14.24 19.64
CA LEU A 8 9.49 14.10 18.97
C LEU A 8 8.32 14.10 19.97
N VAL A 9 7.22 14.71 19.54
CA VAL A 9 5.94 14.69 20.26
C VAL A 9 5.47 13.24 20.46
N ALA A 10 4.81 12.98 21.59
CA ALA A 10 4.25 11.67 21.89
C ALA A 10 3.23 11.23 20.81
N PRO A 11 3.05 9.91 20.60
CA PRO A 11 2.08 9.41 19.63
C PRO A 11 0.70 10.03 19.81
N ARG A 12 0.07 10.48 18.72
CA ARG A 12 -1.29 11.02 18.71
C ARG A 12 -1.48 12.29 19.55
N GLN A 13 -0.38 12.98 19.88
CA GLN A 13 -0.41 14.26 20.61
C GLN A 13 0.08 15.44 19.76
N ASN A 14 0.42 15.20 18.49
CA ASN A 14 0.79 16.23 17.54
C ASN A 14 -0.43 16.64 16.69
N GLU A 15 -0.34 17.75 15.97
CA GLU A 15 -1.37 18.10 14.97
C GLU A 15 -1.39 17.05 13.85
N TYR A 16 -2.56 16.88 13.24
CA TYR A 16 -2.76 15.94 12.14
C TYR A 16 -1.70 16.12 11.03
N ALA A 17 -1.28 15.00 10.44
CA ALA A 17 -0.23 14.93 9.42
C ALA A 17 1.16 15.49 9.80
N ARG A 18 1.41 15.85 11.07
CA ARG A 18 2.76 16.16 11.56
C ARG A 18 3.42 14.92 12.16
N ALA A 19 4.72 14.77 11.90
CA ALA A 19 5.47 13.64 12.41
C ALA A 19 5.56 13.65 13.94
N ASP A 20 5.20 12.54 14.56
CA ASP A 20 5.36 12.26 15.99
C ASP A 20 6.28 11.03 16.18
N LYS A 21 6.40 10.55 17.42
CA LYS A 21 7.17 9.34 17.74
C LYS A 21 6.69 8.10 16.97
N ALA A 22 5.38 7.93 16.75
CA ALA A 22 4.84 6.78 16.03
C ALA A 22 5.28 6.80 14.56
N VAL A 23 5.31 7.96 13.92
CA VAL A 23 5.85 8.10 12.55
C VAL A 23 7.31 7.65 12.48
N ALA A 24 8.15 8.09 13.42
CA ALA A 24 9.55 7.67 13.49
C ALA A 24 9.70 6.16 13.71
N TRP A 25 8.88 5.57 14.58
CA TRP A 25 8.87 4.12 14.80
C TRP A 25 8.37 3.35 13.58
N THR A 26 7.40 3.86 12.82
CA THR A 26 6.93 3.21 11.59
C THR A 26 8.02 3.21 10.53
N ILE A 27 8.76 4.31 10.37
CA ILE A 27 9.90 4.37 9.45
C ILE A 27 10.98 3.38 9.88
N LEU A 28 11.28 3.30 11.18
CA LEU A 28 12.23 2.31 11.72
C LEU A 28 11.77 0.88 11.45
N ALA A 29 10.52 0.52 11.73
CA ALA A 29 9.96 -0.79 11.44
C ALA A 29 10.11 -1.16 9.96
N LYS A 30 9.82 -0.22 9.05
CA LYS A 30 10.00 -0.40 7.60
C LYS A 30 11.46 -0.62 7.22
N ILE A 31 12.39 0.15 7.79
CA ILE A 31 13.83 -0.02 7.53
C ILE A 31 14.30 -1.39 8.05
N TYR A 32 13.92 -1.76 9.27
CA TYR A 32 14.31 -3.03 9.88
C TYR A 32 13.77 -4.24 9.12
N LEU A 33 12.50 -4.23 8.72
CA LEU A 33 11.91 -5.32 7.93
C LEU A 33 12.65 -5.54 6.61
N ASN A 34 13.23 -4.47 6.04
CA ASN A 34 13.95 -4.52 4.78
C ASN A 34 15.49 -4.51 4.96
N ALA A 35 16.01 -4.61 6.18
CA ALA A 35 17.45 -4.49 6.44
C ALA A 35 18.27 -5.57 5.74
N GLN A 36 17.74 -6.79 5.60
CA GLN A 36 18.40 -7.85 4.85
C GLN A 36 18.63 -7.47 3.38
N VAL A 37 17.72 -6.70 2.79
CA VAL A 37 17.85 -6.19 1.42
C VAL A 37 18.85 -5.04 1.36
N TYR A 38 18.82 -4.12 2.32
CA TYR A 38 19.60 -2.88 2.27
C TYR A 38 21.05 -3.07 2.66
N ILE A 39 21.30 -3.90 3.67
CA ILE A 39 22.61 -4.03 4.29
C ILE A 39 23.02 -5.50 4.50
N GLY A 40 22.22 -6.47 4.06
CA GLY A 40 22.53 -7.89 4.21
C GLY A 40 22.42 -8.43 5.63
N VAL A 41 21.79 -7.70 6.54
CA VAL A 41 21.66 -8.04 7.96
C VAL A 41 20.20 -8.18 8.36
N ASP A 42 19.87 -9.29 9.02
CA ASP A 42 18.54 -9.51 9.57
C ASP A 42 18.27 -8.58 10.77
N LYS A 43 17.09 -7.95 10.74
CA LYS A 43 16.61 -7.04 11.80
C LYS A 43 15.14 -7.27 12.14
N ASN A 44 14.66 -8.52 12.01
CA ASN A 44 13.24 -8.81 12.27
C ASN A 44 12.85 -8.62 13.73
N THR A 45 13.77 -8.86 14.68
CA THR A 45 13.54 -8.57 16.11
C THR A 45 13.29 -7.07 16.34
N GLU A 46 14.15 -6.19 15.80
CA GLU A 46 13.99 -4.74 15.94
C GLU A 46 12.74 -4.22 15.19
N CYS A 47 12.36 -4.88 14.09
CA CYS A 47 11.08 -4.63 13.43
C CYS A 47 9.89 -4.93 14.35
N ILE A 48 9.89 -6.09 15.01
CA ILE A 48 8.85 -6.49 15.98
C ILE A 48 8.76 -5.48 17.12
N GLU A 49 9.89 -5.12 17.72
CA GLU A 49 9.95 -4.15 18.81
C GLU A 49 9.38 -2.79 18.40
N SER A 50 9.78 -2.28 17.22
CA SER A 50 9.26 -1.02 16.68
C SER A 50 7.76 -1.09 16.41
N CYS A 51 7.27 -2.22 15.86
CA CYS A 51 5.84 -2.45 15.66
C CYS A 51 5.09 -2.45 17.00
N LYS A 52 5.61 -3.11 18.04
CA LYS A 52 4.97 -3.14 19.37
C LYS A 52 4.81 -1.75 19.97
N LYS A 53 5.82 -0.88 19.85
CA LYS A 53 5.71 0.53 20.30
C LYS A 53 4.51 1.24 19.67
N ILE A 54 4.29 1.06 18.37
CA ILE A 54 3.18 1.68 17.64
C ILE A 54 1.84 1.05 18.06
N ILE A 55 1.76 -0.27 18.10
CA ILE A 55 0.53 -1.01 18.46
C ILE A 55 0.07 -0.66 19.88
N GLN A 56 1.00 -0.40 20.79
CA GLN A 56 0.73 -0.02 22.18
C GLN A 56 0.46 1.49 22.37
N SER A 57 0.50 2.29 21.29
CA SER A 57 0.40 3.75 21.36
C SER A 57 -1.00 4.32 21.13
N GLY A 58 -2.04 3.47 21.22
CA GLY A 58 -3.44 3.91 21.20
C GLY A 58 -4.07 4.06 19.82
N TYR A 59 -3.40 3.62 18.75
CA TYR A 59 -4.02 3.47 17.43
C TYR A 59 -4.94 2.22 17.41
N SER A 60 -6.00 2.28 16.61
CA SER A 60 -6.89 1.15 16.34
C SER A 60 -7.34 1.14 14.88
N LEU A 61 -7.70 -0.02 14.35
CA LEU A 61 -8.24 -0.09 12.99
C LEU A 61 -9.57 0.67 12.90
N ALA A 62 -9.83 1.30 11.76
CA ALA A 62 -11.16 1.80 11.44
C ALA A 62 -12.14 0.62 11.30
N SER A 63 -13.40 0.82 11.68
CA SER A 63 -14.45 -0.20 11.61
C SER A 63 -14.75 -0.64 10.19
N ASP A 64 -14.58 0.27 9.21
CA ASP A 64 -14.71 -0.02 7.79
C ASP A 64 -13.42 0.33 7.04
N TYR A 65 -12.97 -0.60 6.18
CA TYR A 65 -11.76 -0.45 5.36
C TYR A 65 -11.80 0.82 4.51
N SER A 66 -12.97 1.13 3.93
CA SER A 66 -13.13 2.23 2.98
C SER A 66 -12.83 3.60 3.59
N LEU A 67 -13.05 3.80 4.89
CA LEU A 67 -12.87 5.08 5.58
C LEU A 67 -11.43 5.62 5.46
N ASN A 68 -10.44 4.75 5.27
CA ASN A 68 -9.05 5.14 5.06
C ASN A 68 -8.83 5.90 3.74
N PHE A 69 -9.77 5.86 2.80
CA PHE A 69 -9.59 6.27 1.41
C PHE A 69 -10.74 7.16 0.89
N LEU A 70 -11.44 7.85 1.79
CA LEU A 70 -12.52 8.80 1.49
C LEU A 70 -12.05 10.26 1.64
N ALA A 71 -12.82 11.21 1.11
CA ALA A 71 -12.52 12.64 1.14
C ALA A 71 -12.40 13.24 2.56
N ASP A 72 -12.96 12.58 3.57
CA ASP A 72 -12.93 13.01 4.96
C ASP A 72 -11.99 12.15 5.83
N ASN A 73 -11.00 11.47 5.23
CA ASN A 73 -10.07 10.60 5.96
C ASN A 73 -9.04 11.34 6.83
N ASP A 74 -9.10 12.67 6.87
CA ASP A 74 -8.39 13.53 7.79
C ASP A 74 -9.06 13.65 9.17
N PHE A 75 -10.39 13.52 9.25
CA PHE A 75 -11.14 13.60 10.51
C PHE A 75 -12.15 12.48 10.76
N ASN A 76 -12.43 11.61 9.79
CA ASN A 76 -13.29 10.44 10.01
C ASN A 76 -12.61 9.40 10.93
N GLU A 77 -13.29 8.28 11.21
CA GLU A 77 -12.76 7.23 12.10
C GLU A 77 -11.35 6.76 11.73
N ALA A 78 -11.02 6.65 10.43
CA ALA A 78 -9.69 6.24 10.00
C ALA A 78 -8.63 7.30 10.31
N GLY A 79 -8.92 8.57 10.03
CA GLY A 79 -8.04 9.70 10.38
C GLY A 79 -7.81 9.80 11.89
N MET A 80 -8.85 9.55 12.68
CA MET A 80 -8.77 9.58 14.13
C MET A 80 -8.04 8.36 14.71
N ASN A 81 -8.15 7.17 14.12
CA ASN A 81 -7.78 5.92 14.79
C ASN A 81 -6.67 5.12 14.10
N GLU A 82 -6.68 4.99 12.77
CA GLU A 82 -5.86 4.03 12.02
C GLU A 82 -4.67 4.69 11.30
N ILE A 83 -4.86 5.90 10.76
CA ILE A 83 -3.85 6.63 10.00
C ILE A 83 -2.80 7.19 10.98
N ILE A 84 -1.55 6.81 10.77
CA ILE A 84 -0.39 7.24 11.56
C ILE A 84 0.27 8.47 10.93
N PHE A 85 0.33 8.50 9.61
CA PHE A 85 0.88 9.63 8.86
C PHE A 85 0.22 9.74 7.50
N ALA A 86 -0.17 10.94 7.12
CA ALA A 86 -0.81 11.24 5.86
C ALA A 86 -0.02 12.27 5.05
N THR A 87 -0.13 12.20 3.73
CA THR A 87 0.18 13.34 2.85
C THR A 87 -1.12 14.07 2.56
N VAL A 88 -1.20 15.31 3.04
CA VAL A 88 -2.43 16.12 3.00
C VAL A 88 -2.76 16.55 1.57
N SER A 89 -4.03 16.46 1.21
CA SER A 89 -4.61 17.01 -0.01
C SER A 89 -5.88 17.79 0.33
N ASP A 90 -6.18 18.82 -0.45
CA ASP A 90 -7.40 19.60 -0.31
C ASP A 90 -7.74 20.16 -1.69
N GLY A 91 -8.98 19.99 -2.13
CA GLY A 91 -9.45 20.36 -3.46
C GLY A 91 -9.40 21.86 -3.75
N VAL A 92 -9.19 22.71 -2.74
CA VAL A 92 -9.13 24.18 -2.84
C VAL A 92 -7.77 24.73 -2.45
N VAL A 93 -7.20 24.26 -1.33
CA VAL A 93 -6.04 24.88 -0.67
C VAL A 93 -4.73 24.14 -1.01
N THR A 94 -4.76 22.81 -1.04
CA THR A 94 -3.55 21.96 -1.22
C THR A 94 -3.65 21.16 -2.52
N GLN A 95 -3.90 21.87 -3.61
CA GLN A 95 -4.06 21.28 -4.94
C GLN A 95 -2.73 20.73 -5.46
N ASN A 96 -2.75 19.46 -5.89
CA ASN A 96 -1.58 18.82 -6.48
C ASN A 96 -1.99 17.67 -7.42
N TYR A 97 -1.19 17.42 -8.45
CA TYR A 97 -1.28 16.22 -9.29
C TYR A 97 -0.49 15.03 -8.68
N GLY A 98 -0.53 14.91 -7.35
CA GLY A 98 0.11 13.84 -6.60
C GLY A 98 -0.75 12.59 -6.51
N ALA A 99 -0.45 11.73 -5.52
CA ALA A 99 -0.92 10.36 -5.48
C ALA A 99 -2.46 10.24 -5.54
N THR A 100 -3.20 10.90 -4.65
CA THR A 100 -4.66 10.73 -4.55
C THR A 100 -5.41 11.34 -5.72
N THR A 101 -5.04 12.55 -6.17
CA THR A 101 -5.59 13.16 -7.40
C THR A 101 -5.41 12.23 -8.60
N VAL A 102 -4.21 11.68 -8.77
CA VAL A 102 -3.91 10.76 -9.88
C VAL A 102 -4.67 9.45 -9.76
N ILE A 103 -4.73 8.88 -8.55
CA ILE A 103 -5.40 7.61 -8.31
C ILE A 103 -6.91 7.74 -8.57
N ILE A 104 -7.58 8.69 -7.92
CA ILE A 104 -9.04 8.83 -7.99
C ILE A 104 -9.50 9.16 -9.41
N ASN A 105 -8.84 10.10 -10.10
CA ASN A 105 -9.19 10.38 -11.49
C ASN A 105 -8.84 9.19 -12.41
N GLY A 106 -7.77 8.45 -12.12
CA GLY A 106 -7.39 7.25 -12.87
C GLY A 106 -8.35 6.06 -12.69
N GLU A 107 -9.05 5.99 -11.56
CA GLU A 107 -10.08 5.00 -11.22
C GLU A 107 -11.44 5.28 -11.88
N VAL A 108 -11.65 6.47 -12.46
CA VAL A 108 -12.85 6.76 -13.24
C VAL A 108 -12.72 6.17 -14.63
N GLY A 109 -13.50 5.14 -14.92
CA GLY A 109 -13.45 4.39 -16.16
C GLY A 109 -14.31 4.97 -17.28
N SER A 110 -13.85 4.76 -18.52
CA SER A 110 -14.58 5.01 -19.78
C SER A 110 -15.88 4.21 -19.89
N LEU A 111 -15.88 2.97 -19.38
CA LEU A 111 -17.01 2.04 -19.46
C LEU A 111 -17.92 2.12 -18.22
N GLU A 112 -17.32 2.35 -17.05
CA GLU A 112 -17.97 2.30 -15.74
C GLU A 112 -18.88 3.50 -15.46
N LYS A 113 -18.58 4.66 -16.05
CA LYS A 113 -19.32 5.91 -15.81
C LYS A 113 -19.47 6.24 -14.31
N ASN A 114 -18.41 5.97 -13.54
CA ASN A 114 -18.37 6.03 -12.08
C ASN A 114 -17.95 7.41 -11.52
N THR A 115 -18.09 8.48 -12.29
CA THR A 115 -17.70 9.85 -11.89
C THR A 115 -18.39 10.29 -10.60
N ILE A 116 -19.71 10.10 -10.50
CA ILE A 116 -20.51 10.47 -9.32
C ILE A 116 -20.09 9.64 -8.10
N ALA A 117 -19.87 8.34 -8.29
CA ALA A 117 -19.52 7.44 -7.19
C ALA A 117 -18.11 7.70 -6.62
N LEU A 118 -17.21 8.28 -7.42
CA LEU A 118 -15.84 8.63 -7.02
C LEU A 118 -15.65 10.11 -6.71
N GLY A 119 -16.62 10.97 -6.99
CA GLY A 119 -16.50 12.42 -6.76
C GLY A 119 -15.45 13.10 -7.65
N ALA A 120 -15.16 12.54 -8.83
CA ALA A 120 -14.11 13.04 -9.72
C ALA A 120 -14.52 12.98 -11.20
N GLN A 121 -13.95 13.89 -12.01
CA GLN A 121 -14.22 13.99 -13.45
C GLN A 121 -13.62 12.84 -14.25
N GLY A 122 -12.46 12.33 -13.83
CA GLY A 122 -11.86 11.13 -14.36
C GLY A 122 -10.96 11.26 -15.59
N TRP A 123 -10.12 10.25 -15.79
CA TRP A 123 -9.14 10.14 -16.88
C TRP A 123 -9.30 8.86 -17.73
N GLY A 124 -10.49 8.26 -17.73
CA GLY A 124 -10.87 7.19 -18.64
C GLY A 124 -10.16 5.86 -18.36
N GLY A 125 -10.07 5.46 -17.09
CA GLY A 125 -9.47 4.19 -16.67
C GLY A 125 -7.95 4.17 -16.87
N ALA A 126 -7.29 5.30 -16.60
CA ALA A 126 -5.83 5.40 -16.74
C ALA A 126 -5.09 4.41 -15.83
N LEU A 127 -5.70 4.04 -14.69
CA LEU A 127 -5.16 3.04 -13.76
C LEU A 127 -5.99 1.77 -13.80
N ARG A 128 -5.31 0.67 -14.13
CA ARG A 128 -5.91 -0.66 -14.33
C ARG A 128 -5.08 -1.70 -13.59
N VAL A 129 -5.73 -2.79 -13.20
CA VAL A 129 -5.09 -3.88 -12.50
C VAL A 129 -4.82 -5.05 -13.42
N ARG A 130 -3.68 -5.70 -13.19
CA ARG A 130 -3.30 -6.92 -13.91
C ARG A 130 -4.08 -8.12 -13.34
N LYS A 131 -4.33 -9.13 -14.17
CA LYS A 131 -5.04 -10.36 -13.76
C LYS A 131 -4.49 -11.01 -12.49
N GLN A 132 -3.17 -10.96 -12.28
CA GLN A 132 -2.54 -11.52 -11.08
C GLN A 132 -3.00 -10.84 -9.80
N PHE A 133 -3.28 -9.53 -9.85
CA PHE A 133 -3.89 -8.81 -8.74
C PHE A 133 -5.38 -9.14 -8.64
N ALA A 134 -6.12 -9.08 -9.76
CA ALA A 134 -7.55 -9.36 -9.75
C ALA A 134 -7.87 -10.74 -9.13
N ASN A 135 -7.07 -11.76 -9.46
CA ASN A 135 -7.19 -13.10 -8.91
C ASN A 135 -6.86 -13.22 -7.42
N LYS A 136 -6.27 -12.19 -6.78
CA LYS A 136 -6.13 -12.16 -5.31
C LYS A 136 -7.47 -12.06 -4.60
N PHE A 137 -8.50 -11.57 -5.28
CA PHE A 137 -9.87 -11.49 -4.81
C PHE A 137 -10.80 -12.45 -5.56
N LEU A 138 -10.71 -12.47 -6.89
CA LEU A 138 -11.63 -13.22 -7.75
C LEU A 138 -11.24 -14.70 -7.91
N GLY A 139 -10.02 -15.08 -7.53
CA GLY A 139 -9.49 -16.44 -7.70
C GLY A 139 -9.88 -17.43 -6.60
N GLY A 140 -10.80 -17.06 -5.69
CA GLY A 140 -11.33 -17.94 -4.63
C GLY A 140 -10.49 -18.04 -3.36
N ALA A 141 -9.37 -17.30 -3.25
CA ALA A 141 -8.54 -17.28 -2.04
C ALA A 141 -9.19 -16.53 -0.86
N VAL A 142 -10.16 -15.66 -1.15
CA VAL A 142 -10.99 -14.93 -0.18
C VAL A 142 -12.43 -14.89 -0.68
N PRO A 143 -13.42 -14.68 0.20
CA PRO A 143 -14.80 -14.44 -0.22
C PRO A 143 -14.90 -13.25 -1.16
N LEU A 144 -15.81 -13.30 -2.14
CA LEU A 144 -16.10 -12.13 -3.00
C LEU A 144 -16.66 -10.93 -2.20
N THR A 145 -17.18 -11.21 -1.00
CA THR A 145 -17.66 -10.22 -0.02
C THR A 145 -16.53 -9.60 0.82
N ASP A 146 -15.27 -9.93 0.56
CA ASP A 146 -14.13 -9.26 1.19
C ASP A 146 -14.20 -7.77 0.84
N LYS A 147 -14.44 -6.90 1.83
CA LYS A 147 -14.68 -5.46 1.65
C LYS A 147 -13.50 -4.72 1.00
N ARG A 148 -12.32 -5.34 0.95
CA ARG A 148 -11.14 -4.78 0.26
C ARG A 148 -11.20 -5.01 -1.25
N ASN A 149 -12.09 -5.88 -1.74
CA ASN A 149 -12.34 -6.13 -3.15
C ASN A 149 -13.10 -4.95 -3.78
N THR A 150 -12.36 -3.98 -4.31
CA THR A 150 -12.94 -2.78 -4.96
C THR A 150 -12.93 -2.88 -6.49
N ILE A 151 -12.71 -4.08 -7.02
CA ILE A 151 -12.59 -4.33 -8.46
C ILE A 151 -13.92 -4.05 -9.16
N LEU A 152 -13.88 -3.24 -10.22
CA LEU A 152 -14.97 -3.08 -11.17
C LEU A 152 -14.59 -3.72 -12.50
N THR A 153 -15.47 -4.61 -12.97
CA THR A 153 -15.26 -5.35 -14.22
C THR A 153 -15.90 -4.67 -15.41
N ALA A 154 -17.16 -4.23 -15.31
CA ALA A 154 -17.94 -3.53 -16.35
C ALA A 154 -17.77 -4.06 -17.79
N GLY A 155 -17.67 -5.38 -17.95
CA GLY A 155 -17.50 -6.03 -19.26
C GLY A 155 -16.07 -5.98 -19.83
N ARG A 156 -15.11 -5.38 -19.13
CA ARG A 156 -13.68 -5.42 -19.48
C ARG A 156 -13.18 -6.87 -19.52
N ASN A 157 -12.18 -7.13 -20.35
CA ASN A 157 -11.44 -8.39 -20.27
C ASN A 157 -10.46 -8.34 -19.08
N ILE A 158 -10.32 -9.42 -18.32
CA ILE A 158 -9.31 -9.51 -17.25
C ILE A 158 -7.88 -9.49 -17.81
N ASP A 159 -7.70 -10.02 -19.01
CA ASP A 159 -6.43 -10.00 -19.73
C ASP A 159 -6.23 -8.65 -20.41
N ILE A 160 -5.11 -8.00 -20.12
CA ILE A 160 -4.60 -6.88 -20.90
C ILE A 160 -3.83 -7.51 -22.07
N VAL A 161 -4.39 -7.42 -23.28
CA VAL A 161 -3.74 -7.95 -24.49
C VAL A 161 -2.89 -6.86 -25.14
N ASP A 162 -3.41 -5.64 -25.16
CA ASP A 162 -2.72 -4.43 -25.60
C ASP A 162 -2.71 -3.41 -24.46
N VAL A 163 -1.52 -2.88 -24.14
CA VAL A 163 -1.36 -1.88 -23.07
C VAL A 163 -1.97 -0.53 -23.49
N GLY A 164 -2.04 -0.26 -24.80
CA GLY A 164 -2.67 0.93 -25.38
C GLY A 164 -4.20 0.91 -25.28
N ASP A 165 -4.80 -0.28 -25.24
CA ASP A 165 -6.23 -0.44 -24.99
C ASP A 165 -6.55 -0.17 -23.51
N ARG A 166 -7.23 0.95 -23.26
CA ARG A 166 -7.64 1.39 -21.92
C ARG A 166 -8.89 0.69 -21.41
N ASP A 167 -9.57 -0.12 -22.23
CA ASP A 167 -10.78 -0.85 -21.89
C ASP A 167 -10.50 -2.33 -21.54
N SER A 168 -9.23 -2.75 -21.56
CA SER A 168 -8.78 -4.08 -21.08
C SER A 168 -8.13 -4.00 -19.69
N GLY A 169 -8.25 -5.05 -18.88
CA GLY A 169 -7.83 -5.05 -17.47
C GLY A 169 -8.82 -4.27 -16.61
N PHE A 170 -9.23 -4.87 -15.48
CA PHE A 170 -10.20 -4.26 -14.57
C PHE A 170 -9.67 -2.97 -13.96
N ILE A 171 -10.58 -2.12 -13.51
CA ILE A 171 -10.26 -0.97 -12.65
C ILE A 171 -10.63 -1.28 -11.21
N ILE A 172 -10.27 -0.38 -10.31
CA ILE A 172 -10.63 -0.44 -8.89
C ILE A 172 -11.31 0.86 -8.47
N THR A 173 -11.95 0.85 -7.30
CA THR A 173 -12.65 2.00 -6.71
C THR A 173 -12.25 2.19 -5.26
N LYS A 174 -10.94 2.12 -5.01
CA LYS A 174 -10.39 2.15 -3.65
C LYS A 174 -10.44 3.54 -3.05
N TYR A 175 -9.98 4.53 -3.80
CA TYR A 175 -9.93 5.91 -3.34
C TYR A 175 -11.11 6.70 -3.91
N LYS A 176 -11.74 7.54 -3.09
CA LYS A 176 -12.91 8.33 -3.51
C LYS A 176 -12.83 9.73 -2.97
N ASN A 177 -13.10 10.71 -3.83
CA ASN A 177 -13.30 12.10 -3.45
C ASN A 177 -14.74 12.34 -2.97
N VAL A 178 -15.22 11.44 -2.12
CA VAL A 178 -16.54 11.46 -1.49
C VAL A 178 -16.34 11.15 -0.02
N THR A 179 -16.99 11.89 0.87
CA THR A 179 -16.92 11.71 2.32
C THR A 179 -17.64 10.42 2.76
N SER A 180 -17.43 10.00 4.00
CA SER A 180 -18.16 8.90 4.64
C SER A 180 -19.69 9.10 4.67
N THR A 181 -20.17 10.34 4.52
CA THR A 181 -21.59 10.70 4.45
C THR A 181 -22.13 10.84 3.03
N GLY A 182 -21.30 10.60 2.00
CA GLY A 182 -21.71 10.64 0.61
C GLY A 182 -21.62 12.02 -0.06
N VAL A 183 -20.95 12.99 0.56
CA VAL A 183 -20.75 14.33 0.00
C VAL A 183 -19.49 14.34 -0.86
N ALA A 184 -19.60 14.81 -2.11
CA ALA A 184 -18.42 14.96 -2.97
C ALA A 184 -17.54 16.13 -2.52
N GLY A 185 -16.22 16.01 -2.73
CA GLY A 185 -15.30 17.14 -2.56
C GLY A 185 -15.66 18.33 -3.45
N PRO A 186 -15.24 19.55 -3.10
CA PRO A 186 -15.65 20.78 -3.76
C PRO A 186 -15.06 20.95 -5.17
N ASP A 187 -13.93 20.30 -5.47
CA ASP A 187 -13.30 20.29 -6.78
C ASP A 187 -13.37 18.87 -7.41
N PRO A 188 -13.79 18.74 -8.68
CA PRO A 188 -13.91 17.44 -9.34
C PRO A 188 -12.59 16.92 -9.93
N THR A 189 -11.51 17.71 -9.87
CA THR A 189 -10.17 17.35 -10.33
C THR A 189 -9.26 17.09 -9.15
N PHE A 190 -9.06 18.11 -8.31
CA PHE A 190 -8.22 18.07 -7.12
C PHE A 190 -9.05 17.55 -5.96
N VAL A 191 -8.49 16.61 -5.21
CA VAL A 191 -9.25 15.80 -4.26
C VAL A 191 -8.94 16.20 -2.82
N ASP A 192 -9.91 16.02 -1.94
CA ASP A 192 -9.75 16.20 -0.49
C ASP A 192 -9.17 14.95 0.19
N THR A 193 -9.22 13.80 -0.50
CA THR A 193 -8.71 12.55 0.06
C THR A 193 -7.21 12.62 0.31
N ASP A 194 -6.82 12.44 1.57
CA ASP A 194 -5.43 12.32 1.97
C ASP A 194 -4.83 10.98 1.57
N PHE A 195 -3.53 10.96 1.30
CA PHE A 195 -2.81 9.70 1.07
C PHE A 195 -2.34 9.12 2.42
N PRO A 196 -2.89 7.99 2.91
CA PRO A 196 -2.49 7.39 4.18
C PRO A 196 -1.13 6.70 4.05
N MET A 197 -0.06 7.49 4.09
CA MET A 197 1.32 7.03 3.90
C MET A 197 1.69 5.91 4.88
N PHE A 198 1.29 6.06 6.15
CA PHE A 198 1.44 5.05 7.19
C PHE A 198 0.11 4.83 7.91
N ARG A 199 -0.26 3.55 8.08
CA ARG A 199 -1.45 3.15 8.82
C ARG A 199 -1.23 1.85 9.60
N LEU A 200 -2.01 1.64 10.65
CA LEU A 200 -1.83 0.54 11.60
C LEU A 200 -1.88 -0.84 10.93
N ALA A 201 -2.68 -1.03 9.89
CA ALA A 201 -2.75 -2.30 9.18
C ALA A 201 -1.42 -2.75 8.55
N ASP A 202 -0.62 -1.82 8.03
CA ASP A 202 0.71 -2.16 7.53
C ASP A 202 1.62 -2.57 8.69
N VAL A 203 1.53 -1.90 9.85
CA VAL A 203 2.28 -2.27 11.06
C VAL A 203 1.93 -3.69 11.52
N TYR A 204 0.64 -4.07 11.49
CA TYR A 204 0.20 -5.44 11.78
C TYR A 204 0.82 -6.46 10.82
N LEU A 205 0.88 -6.14 9.53
CA LEU A 205 1.47 -7.04 8.52
C LEU A 205 3.00 -7.08 8.59
N MET A 206 3.66 -5.97 8.93
CA MET A 206 5.11 -5.93 9.20
C MET A 206 5.46 -6.78 10.42
N TYR A 207 4.68 -6.68 11.51
CA TYR A 207 4.83 -7.53 12.69
C TYR A 207 4.70 -9.01 12.34
N ALA A 208 3.61 -9.38 11.63
CA ALA A 208 3.36 -10.76 11.29
C ALA A 208 4.45 -11.35 10.38
N GLU A 209 4.94 -10.57 9.41
CA GLU A 209 6.05 -10.99 8.56
C GLU A 209 7.35 -11.17 9.34
N ALA A 210 7.71 -10.23 10.20
CA ALA A 210 8.93 -10.32 11.00
C ALA A 210 8.92 -11.55 11.93
N VAL A 211 7.76 -11.88 12.52
CA VAL A 211 7.58 -13.10 13.33
C VAL A 211 7.78 -14.35 12.48
N VAL A 212 7.18 -14.43 11.29
CA VAL A 212 7.35 -15.59 10.39
C VAL A 212 8.81 -15.74 9.92
N ARG A 213 9.55 -14.64 9.82
CA ARG A 213 10.99 -14.65 9.50
C ARG A 213 11.88 -15.01 10.69
N GLY A 214 11.32 -15.29 11.86
CA GLY A 214 12.05 -15.74 13.04
C GLY A 214 12.55 -14.63 13.95
N GLY A 215 12.05 -13.40 13.80
CA GLY A 215 12.33 -12.32 14.76
C GLY A 215 11.87 -12.68 16.17
N ALA A 216 12.67 -12.31 17.17
CA ALA A 216 12.34 -12.52 18.58
C ALA A 216 11.40 -11.44 19.12
N GLY A 217 10.84 -11.66 20.32
CA GLY A 217 10.00 -10.68 21.01
C GLY A 217 8.53 -10.64 20.55
N GLY A 218 8.14 -11.49 19.59
CA GLY A 218 6.76 -11.71 19.18
C GLY A 218 6.41 -13.18 19.05
N THR A 219 5.11 -13.49 19.01
CA THR A 219 4.62 -14.88 18.88
C THR A 219 3.78 -15.07 17.63
N THR A 220 3.75 -16.29 17.10
CA THR A 220 2.86 -16.66 15.97
C THR A 220 1.39 -16.43 16.32
N GLY A 221 0.99 -16.62 17.59
CA GLY A 221 -0.37 -16.35 18.05
C GLY A 221 -0.77 -14.88 17.93
N GLU A 222 0.09 -13.95 18.39
CA GLU A 222 -0.14 -12.51 18.22
C GLU A 222 -0.17 -12.12 16.73
N ALA A 223 0.75 -12.66 15.92
CA ALA A 223 0.80 -12.38 14.49
C ALA A 223 -0.48 -12.82 13.76
N VAL A 224 -0.98 -14.02 14.05
CA VAL A 224 -2.28 -14.51 13.54
C VAL A 224 -3.42 -13.61 13.99
N ASN A 225 -3.42 -13.19 15.26
CA ASN A 225 -4.45 -12.30 15.78
C ASN A 225 -4.49 -10.97 15.00
N TYR A 226 -3.34 -10.32 14.80
CA TYR A 226 -3.27 -9.06 14.04
C TYR A 226 -3.73 -9.22 12.58
N VAL A 227 -3.35 -10.30 11.91
CA VAL A 227 -3.86 -10.61 10.57
C VAL A 227 -5.37 -10.83 10.59
N ASN A 228 -5.88 -11.56 11.58
CA ASN A 228 -7.31 -11.85 11.69
C ASN A 228 -8.14 -10.62 12.05
N LEU A 229 -7.59 -9.62 12.73
CA LEU A 229 -8.26 -8.32 12.90
C LEU A 229 -8.50 -7.65 11.54
N LEU A 230 -7.50 -7.63 10.65
CA LEU A 230 -7.64 -7.09 9.29
C LEU A 230 -8.67 -7.87 8.47
N ARG A 231 -8.63 -9.21 8.56
CA ARG A 231 -9.53 -10.11 7.84
C ARG A 231 -10.96 -10.03 8.36
N THR A 232 -11.15 -9.83 9.66
CA THR A 232 -12.47 -9.62 10.28
C THR A 232 -13.09 -8.33 9.78
N ARG A 233 -12.36 -7.20 9.88
CA ARG A 233 -12.81 -5.90 9.33
C ARG A 233 -13.14 -6.01 7.84
N ALA A 234 -12.36 -6.78 7.11
CA ALA A 234 -12.57 -7.01 5.69
C ALA A 234 -13.71 -8.00 5.38
N ASN A 235 -14.40 -8.59 6.35
CA ASN A 235 -15.39 -9.66 6.12
C ASN A 235 -14.81 -10.84 5.30
N SER A 236 -13.61 -11.26 5.67
CA SER A 236 -12.84 -12.34 5.05
C SER A 236 -12.73 -13.55 5.97
N THR A 237 -12.34 -14.71 5.44
CA THR A 237 -12.18 -15.95 6.21
C THR A 237 -10.98 -15.86 7.14
N LEU A 238 -11.14 -16.11 8.44
CA LEU A 238 -10.02 -16.11 9.39
C LEU A 238 -9.01 -17.23 9.13
N ILE A 239 -7.75 -17.01 9.50
CA ILE A 239 -6.67 -17.99 9.37
C ILE A 239 -6.25 -18.57 10.72
N THR A 240 -5.63 -19.74 10.69
CA THR A 240 -4.94 -20.36 11.83
C THR A 240 -3.42 -20.18 11.69
N SER A 241 -2.66 -20.50 12.75
CA SER A 241 -1.21 -20.40 12.75
C SER A 241 -0.51 -21.18 11.63
N SER A 242 -1.08 -22.31 11.17
CA SER A 242 -0.49 -23.10 10.09
C SER A 242 -0.59 -22.42 8.72
N ALA A 243 -1.55 -21.51 8.54
CA ALA A 243 -1.72 -20.77 7.29
C ALA A 243 -0.85 -19.50 7.22
N LEU A 244 -0.31 -19.03 8.35
CA LEU A 244 0.53 -17.85 8.41
C LEU A 244 1.95 -18.15 7.88
N THR A 245 2.11 -18.02 6.57
CA THR A 245 3.36 -18.26 5.84
C THR A 245 3.79 -17.01 5.05
N LEU A 246 5.03 -16.98 4.56
CA LEU A 246 5.51 -15.89 3.70
C LEU A 246 4.68 -15.77 2.40
N ASP A 247 4.33 -16.89 1.77
CA ASP A 247 3.49 -16.85 0.55
C ASP A 247 2.07 -16.36 0.85
N PHE A 248 1.51 -16.67 2.02
CA PHE A 248 0.26 -16.05 2.47
C PHE A 248 0.43 -14.54 2.66
N LEU A 249 1.50 -14.10 3.34
CA LEU A 249 1.71 -12.70 3.70
C LEU A 249 1.95 -11.78 2.50
N ILE A 250 2.69 -12.21 1.48
CA ILE A 250 2.89 -11.37 0.27
C ILE A 250 1.58 -11.15 -0.48
N ASP A 251 0.65 -12.09 -0.39
CA ASP A 251 -0.69 -11.98 -0.96
C ASP A 251 -1.63 -11.17 -0.05
N GLU A 252 -1.55 -11.34 1.28
CA GLU A 252 -2.33 -10.55 2.22
C GLU A 252 -1.93 -9.08 2.20
N ARG A 253 -0.63 -8.78 2.11
CA ARG A 253 -0.14 -7.42 1.84
C ARG A 253 -0.65 -6.88 0.51
N SER A 254 -0.77 -7.71 -0.53
CA SER A 254 -1.38 -7.29 -1.79
C SER A 254 -2.86 -6.96 -1.66
N ARG A 255 -3.63 -7.71 -0.87
CA ARG A 255 -5.06 -7.46 -0.64
C ARG A 255 -5.30 -6.25 0.24
N GLU A 256 -4.46 -6.07 1.26
CA GLU A 256 -4.60 -4.99 2.23
C GLU A 256 -4.10 -3.65 1.67
N LEU A 257 -2.92 -3.64 1.04
CA LEU A 257 -2.09 -2.45 0.79
C LEU A 257 -1.94 -2.07 -0.70
N TYR A 258 -2.81 -2.57 -1.59
CA TYR A 258 -2.71 -2.23 -3.02
C TYR A 258 -2.91 -0.73 -3.25
N PHE A 259 -2.19 -0.17 -4.23
CA PHE A 259 -2.20 1.27 -4.57
C PHE A 259 -1.70 2.20 -3.45
N GLU A 260 -1.06 1.67 -2.41
CA GLU A 260 -0.46 2.45 -1.31
C GLU A 260 1.09 2.53 -1.40
N GLY A 261 1.68 2.20 -2.54
CA GLY A 261 3.14 2.37 -2.75
C GLY A 261 4.05 1.28 -2.17
N HIS A 262 3.52 0.19 -1.60
CA HIS A 262 4.33 -0.85 -0.96
C HIS A 262 4.82 -1.97 -1.90
N ARG A 263 4.08 -2.27 -2.98
CA ARG A 263 4.20 -3.54 -3.70
C ARG A 263 5.59 -3.85 -4.25
N ARG A 264 6.31 -2.85 -4.78
CA ARG A 264 7.67 -3.05 -5.33
C ARG A 264 8.66 -3.46 -4.23
N GLN A 265 8.68 -2.71 -3.12
CA GLN A 265 9.57 -2.99 -1.99
C GLN A 265 9.30 -4.38 -1.42
N ASP A 266 8.02 -4.75 -1.27
CA ASP A 266 7.63 -6.08 -0.82
C ASP A 266 8.08 -7.17 -1.80
N LEU A 267 7.83 -7.02 -3.10
CA LEU A 267 8.29 -8.01 -4.09
C LEU A 267 9.82 -8.18 -4.10
N ILE A 268 10.59 -7.13 -3.84
CA ILE A 268 12.05 -7.21 -3.73
C ILE A 268 12.43 -7.99 -2.47
N ARG A 269 11.86 -7.66 -1.31
CA ARG A 269 12.11 -8.35 -0.03
C ARG A 269 11.76 -9.84 -0.07
N PHE A 270 10.79 -10.22 -0.90
CA PHE A 270 10.38 -11.61 -1.10
C PHE A 270 11.11 -12.31 -2.25
N GLY A 271 12.05 -11.64 -2.95
CA GLY A 271 12.77 -12.24 -4.09
C GLY A 271 11.88 -12.54 -5.30
N LYS A 272 10.77 -11.80 -5.45
CA LYS A 272 9.74 -11.99 -6.49
C LYS A 272 9.71 -10.86 -7.53
N PHE A 273 10.43 -9.76 -7.31
CA PHE A 273 10.47 -8.64 -8.26
C PHE A 273 11.31 -8.97 -9.50
N THR A 274 12.60 -9.28 -9.33
CA THR A 274 13.48 -9.74 -10.42
C THR A 274 13.41 -11.25 -10.62
N GLY A 275 14.10 -11.78 -11.64
CA GLY A 275 14.08 -13.21 -11.98
C GLY A 275 12.71 -13.70 -12.48
N SER A 276 12.56 -15.03 -12.61
CA SER A 276 11.37 -15.70 -13.15
C SER A 276 10.47 -16.34 -12.09
N SER A 277 10.84 -16.26 -10.80
CA SER A 277 10.11 -16.90 -9.69
C SER A 277 8.67 -16.43 -9.53
N TYR A 278 8.36 -15.22 -9.99
CA TYR A 278 7.03 -14.64 -9.96
C TYR A 278 6.83 -13.73 -11.18
N ASN A 279 6.15 -14.25 -12.21
CA ASN A 279 5.81 -13.52 -13.42
C ASN A 279 4.38 -12.99 -13.36
N TRP A 280 4.19 -11.81 -13.93
CA TRP A 280 2.89 -11.17 -14.09
C TRP A 280 2.80 -10.56 -15.49
N ALA A 281 1.58 -10.26 -15.95
CA ALA A 281 1.38 -9.74 -17.29
C ALA A 281 2.19 -8.46 -17.54
N PHE A 282 2.93 -8.38 -18.64
CA PHE A 282 3.85 -7.27 -18.98
C PHE A 282 5.03 -7.04 -18.01
N LYS A 283 5.38 -8.02 -17.17
CA LYS A 283 6.70 -8.03 -16.53
C LYS A 283 7.77 -8.11 -17.62
N GLY A 284 8.69 -7.15 -17.64
CA GLY A 284 9.74 -7.06 -18.67
C GLY A 284 9.20 -6.87 -20.10
N GLY A 285 7.99 -6.32 -20.26
CA GLY A 285 7.42 -6.01 -21.58
C GLY A 285 6.75 -7.18 -22.30
N SER A 286 6.73 -8.39 -21.74
CA SER A 286 6.07 -9.56 -22.35
C SER A 286 4.64 -9.76 -21.83
N PRO A 287 3.62 -10.05 -22.67
CA PRO A 287 2.25 -10.31 -22.21
C PRO A 287 2.13 -11.38 -21.13
N THR A 288 2.98 -12.40 -21.15
CA THR A 288 3.02 -13.47 -20.14
C THR A 288 3.99 -13.20 -18.99
N GLY A 289 4.82 -12.15 -19.12
CA GLY A 289 5.88 -11.80 -18.19
C GLY A 289 7.16 -12.60 -18.41
N ILE A 290 8.31 -11.92 -18.33
CA ILE A 290 9.64 -12.54 -18.42
C ILE A 290 10.50 -12.23 -17.19
N ALA A 291 11.59 -12.97 -17.06
CA ALA A 291 12.61 -12.71 -16.04
C ALA A 291 13.20 -11.31 -16.21
N LEU A 292 13.40 -10.62 -15.10
CA LEU A 292 14.12 -9.36 -15.05
C LEU A 292 15.53 -9.56 -14.47
N PRO A 293 16.57 -8.93 -15.03
CA PRO A 293 17.89 -8.87 -14.41
C PRO A 293 17.86 -8.37 -12.96
N SER A 294 18.77 -8.88 -12.12
CA SER A 294 18.82 -8.55 -10.69
C SER A 294 19.12 -7.08 -10.40
N HIS A 295 19.84 -6.37 -11.28
CA HIS A 295 20.15 -4.95 -11.09
C HIS A 295 18.91 -4.04 -11.11
N PHE A 296 17.76 -4.49 -11.66
CA PHE A 296 16.50 -3.74 -11.61
C PHE A 296 15.86 -3.66 -10.20
N ASN A 297 16.41 -4.36 -9.20
CA ASN A 297 16.01 -4.18 -7.80
C ASN A 297 16.28 -2.76 -7.27
N VAL A 298 17.20 -2.01 -7.89
CA VAL A 298 17.42 -0.58 -7.64
C VAL A 298 17.25 0.20 -8.94
N TYR A 299 16.87 1.47 -8.88
CA TYR A 299 16.83 2.33 -10.07
C TYR A 299 18.22 2.84 -10.43
N PRO A 300 18.51 3.21 -11.69
CA PRO A 300 19.76 3.88 -12.03
C PRO A 300 19.82 5.28 -11.41
N ILE A 301 21.03 5.72 -11.08
CA ILE A 301 21.27 7.14 -10.79
C ILE A 301 21.08 7.93 -12.10
N PRO A 302 20.30 9.03 -12.11
CA PRO A 302 20.06 9.83 -13.31
C PRO A 302 21.37 10.30 -13.96
N ALA A 303 21.47 10.15 -15.29
CA ALA A 303 22.68 10.49 -16.06
C ALA A 303 23.12 11.95 -15.85
N ASN A 304 22.18 12.89 -15.76
CA ASN A 304 22.48 14.30 -15.48
C ASN A 304 23.13 14.51 -14.11
N ASN A 305 22.73 13.73 -13.09
CA ASN A 305 23.33 13.81 -11.76
C ASN A 305 24.75 13.22 -11.77
N MET A 306 24.95 12.10 -12.49
CA MET A 306 26.27 11.49 -12.68
C MET A 306 27.24 12.46 -13.38
N ALA A 307 26.76 13.19 -14.40
CA ALA A 307 27.56 14.19 -15.11
C ALA A 307 27.88 15.41 -14.24
N ALA A 308 26.95 15.83 -13.38
CA ALA A 308 27.11 17.01 -12.52
C ALA A 308 27.95 16.75 -11.25
N ASN A 309 28.01 15.52 -10.76
CA ASN A 309 28.72 15.18 -9.53
C ASN A 309 29.68 13.99 -9.74
N PRO A 310 30.99 14.22 -9.88
CA PRO A 310 31.97 13.16 -10.12
C PRO A 310 32.17 12.22 -8.92
N ASN A 311 31.61 12.54 -7.75
CA ASN A 311 31.66 11.65 -6.57
C ASN A 311 30.56 10.57 -6.61
N LEU A 312 29.61 10.64 -7.54
CA LEU A 312 28.58 9.60 -7.69
C LEU A 312 29.13 8.41 -8.48
N THR A 313 28.81 7.21 -8.01
CA THR A 313 29.10 5.94 -8.71
C THR A 313 27.77 5.30 -9.11
N GLN A 314 27.66 4.86 -10.36
CA GLN A 314 26.43 4.23 -10.86
C GLN A 314 26.16 2.90 -10.11
N ASN A 315 24.87 2.58 -9.96
CA ASN A 315 24.44 1.29 -9.45
C ASN A 315 24.92 0.16 -10.39
N PRO A 316 25.48 -0.94 -9.88
CA PRO A 316 26.01 -2.02 -10.73
C PRO A 316 25.00 -2.56 -11.72
N GLY A 317 25.40 -2.67 -12.99
CA GLY A 317 24.59 -3.24 -14.09
C GLY A 317 23.86 -2.23 -14.97
N TYR A 318 23.92 -0.93 -14.64
CA TYR A 318 23.42 0.18 -15.46
C TYR A 318 24.54 0.92 -16.20
#